data_AF-G9KR27-F1
#
_entry.id   AF-G9KR27-F1
#
_cell.length_a   1.000
_cell.length_b   1.000
_cell.length_c   1.000
_cell.angle_alpha   90.00
_cell.angle_beta   90.00
_cell.angle_gamma   90.00
#
_symmetry.space_group_name_H-M   'P 1'
#
loop_
_entity.id
_entity.type
_entity.pdbx_description
1 polymer ?
#
loop_
_entity_poly.entity_id
_entity_poly.type
_entity_poly.pdbx_seq_one_letter_code
_entity_poly.pdbx_strand_id
1 'polypeptide(L)'
;FAQEAVVADAWLTAQEPILQSRELGSSVDEVEQLIRRHEAFRKAAAAWEERFSSLRRLTTIEKLKAEQSKQPPTPLLGRKFFGDPTELAAKAAPLLRPGGYERGLEPLARRAS
;
A
#
# COMPACT_ATOMS: atom_id res chain seq x y z
N PHE A 1 -21.77 -2.29 9.67
CA PHE A 1 -20.62 -1.36 9.66
C PHE A 1 -20.98 -0.02 10.27
N ALA A 2 -21.89 0.76 9.68
CA ALA A 2 -22.22 2.12 10.14
C ALA A 2 -22.56 2.24 11.63
N GLN A 3 -23.41 1.37 12.17
CA GLN A 3 -23.76 1.37 13.59
C GLN A 3 -22.54 1.11 14.49
N GLU A 4 -21.74 0.09 14.21
CA GLU A 4 -20.52 -0.21 14.98
C GLU A 4 -19.51 0.94 14.94
N ALA A 5 -19.40 1.65 13.81
CA ALA A 5 -18.56 2.83 13.71
C ALA A 5 -19.06 3.99 14.58
N VAL A 6 -20.38 4.24 14.61
CA VAL A 6 -20.99 5.26 15.49
C VAL A 6 -20.79 4.94 16.96
N VAL A 7 -20.97 3.67 17.35
CA VAL A 7 -20.76 3.27 18.75
C VAL A 7 -19.28 3.42 19.13
N ALA A 8 -18.35 3.06 18.23
CA ALA A 8 -16.93 3.24 18.46
C ALA A 8 -16.54 4.73 18.58
N ASP A 9 -17.12 5.59 17.75
CA ASP A 9 -16.92 7.05 17.82
C ASP A 9 -17.41 7.63 19.15
N ALA A 10 -18.64 7.29 19.55
CA ALA A 10 -19.19 7.70 20.84
C ALA A 10 -18.33 7.22 22.02
N TRP A 11 -17.77 6.01 21.94
CA TRP A 11 -16.86 5.50 22.97
C TRP A 11 -15.57 6.33 23.04
N LEU A 12 -14.96 6.66 21.90
CA LEU A 12 -13.76 7.51 21.84
C LEU A 12 -14.00 8.89 22.43
N THR A 13 -15.10 9.56 22.05
CA THR A 13 -15.48 10.86 22.61
C THR A 13 -15.68 10.79 24.12
N ALA A 14 -16.27 9.70 24.63
CA ALA A 14 -16.45 9.53 26.07
C ALA A 14 -15.13 9.41 26.85
N GLN A 15 -14.01 9.00 26.20
CA GLN A 15 -12.71 8.88 26.86
C GLN A 15 -11.88 10.16 26.86
N GLU A 16 -12.22 11.15 26.03
CA GLU A 16 -11.47 12.41 25.88
C GLU A 16 -11.18 13.13 27.21
N PRO A 17 -12.15 13.26 28.15
CA PRO A 17 -11.91 13.90 29.44
C PRO A 17 -10.87 13.17 30.30
N ILE A 18 -10.81 11.83 30.21
CA ILE A 18 -9.83 11.03 30.95
C ILE A 18 -8.42 11.28 30.37
N LEU A 19 -8.30 11.37 29.04
CA LEU A 19 -7.03 11.58 28.34
C LEU A 19 -6.49 13.01 28.51
N GLN A 20 -7.38 14.00 28.68
CA GLN A 20 -7.01 15.40 28.85
C GLN A 20 -6.72 15.78 30.31
N SER A 21 -7.08 14.92 31.28
CA SER A 21 -6.83 15.20 32.68
C SER A 21 -5.33 15.34 32.97
N ARG A 22 -4.96 16.38 33.72
CA ARG A 22 -3.60 16.62 34.22
C ARG A 22 -3.51 16.48 35.74
N GLU A 23 -4.51 15.85 36.35
CA GLU A 23 -4.56 15.60 37.78
C GLU A 23 -3.46 14.61 38.18
N LEU A 24 -2.68 14.96 39.20
CA LEU A 24 -1.61 14.11 39.74
C LEU A 24 -1.92 13.56 41.14
N GLY A 25 -2.97 14.08 41.80
CA GLY A 25 -3.31 13.76 43.19
C GLY A 25 -2.42 14.49 44.21
N SER A 26 -3.02 14.89 45.33
CA SER A 26 -2.36 15.60 46.44
C SER A 26 -2.17 14.72 47.68
N SER A 27 -2.76 13.53 47.69
CA SER A 27 -2.68 12.54 48.76
C SER A 27 -2.48 11.14 48.19
N VAL A 28 -2.07 10.19 49.05
CA VAL A 28 -1.89 8.78 48.65
C VAL A 28 -3.21 8.19 48.14
N ASP A 29 -4.33 8.50 48.79
CA ASP A 29 -5.66 8.02 48.40
C ASP A 29 -6.06 8.53 47.00
N GLU A 30 -5.87 9.82 46.74
CA GLU A 30 -6.14 10.42 45.42
C GLU A 30 -5.26 9.80 44.32
N VAL A 31 -3.97 9.58 44.60
CA VAL A 31 -3.05 8.93 43.67
C VAL A 31 -3.48 7.49 43.38
N GLU A 32 -3.84 6.72 44.41
CA GLU A 32 -4.34 5.35 44.23
C GLU A 32 -5.63 5.32 43.40
N GLN A 33 -6.55 6.26 43.63
CA GLN A 33 -7.77 6.36 42.84
C GLN A 33 -7.47 6.68 41.36
N LEU A 34 -6.53 7.60 41.10
CA LEU A 34 -6.09 7.92 39.74
C LEU A 34 -5.47 6.70 39.04
N ILE A 35 -4.64 5.93 39.74
CA ILE A 35 -4.07 4.68 39.22
C ILE A 35 -5.18 3.69 38.85
N ARG A 36 -6.13 3.44 39.76
CA ARG A 36 -7.26 2.52 39.50
C ARG A 36 -8.11 2.97 38.32
N ARG A 37 -8.39 4.27 38.19
CA ARG A 37 -9.11 4.85 37.04
C ARG A 37 -8.35 4.61 35.74
N HIS A 38 -7.03 4.81 35.75
CA HIS A 38 -6.19 4.59 34.57
C HIS A 38 -6.13 3.10 34.18
N GLU A 39 -6.02 2.19 35.14
CA GLU A 39 -6.07 0.74 34.89
C GLU A 39 -7.41 0.30 34.29
N ALA A 40 -8.51 0.82 34.82
CA ALA A 40 -9.85 0.57 34.27
C ALA A 40 -9.96 1.04 32.82
N PHE A 41 -9.44 2.24 32.52
CA PHE A 41 -9.37 2.75 31.14
C PHE A 41 -8.56 1.82 30.24
N ARG A 42 -7.36 1.40 30.65
CA ARG A 42 -6.51 0.49 29.86
C ARG A 42 -7.19 -0.84 29.58
N LYS A 43 -7.87 -1.41 30.58
CA LYS A 43 -8.63 -2.66 30.43
C LYS A 43 -9.78 -2.49 29.45
N ALA A 44 -10.52 -1.39 29.54
CA ALA A 44 -11.57 -1.07 28.58
C ALA A 44 -11.00 -0.92 27.16
N ALA A 45 -9.93 -0.14 26.99
CA ALA A 45 -9.28 0.05 25.70
C ALA A 45 -8.83 -1.27 25.06
N ALA A 46 -8.25 -2.19 25.84
CA ALA A 46 -7.85 -3.50 25.35
C ALA A 46 -9.05 -4.32 24.85
N ALA A 47 -10.21 -4.24 25.51
CA ALA A 47 -11.43 -4.92 25.07
C ALA A 47 -11.99 -4.33 23.75
N TRP A 48 -11.69 -3.07 23.45
CA TRP A 48 -12.13 -2.41 22.22
C TRP A 48 -11.19 -2.62 21.03
N GLU A 49 -9.95 -3.05 21.24
CA GLU A 49 -8.95 -3.27 20.17
C GLU A 49 -9.49 -4.21 19.08
N GLU A 50 -10.16 -5.30 19.46
CA GLU A 50 -10.73 -6.24 18.50
C GLU A 50 -11.85 -5.60 17.64
N ARG A 51 -12.68 -4.74 18.25
CA ARG A 51 -13.74 -4.02 17.52
C ARG A 51 -13.15 -3.05 16.50
N PHE A 52 -12.13 -2.28 16.88
CA PHE A 52 -11.43 -1.39 15.95
C PHE A 52 -10.72 -2.15 14.83
N SER A 53 -10.08 -3.27 15.15
CA SER A 53 -9.45 -4.14 14.16
C SER A 53 -10.47 -4.67 13.14
N SER A 54 -11.63 -5.11 13.61
CA SER A 54 -12.73 -5.57 12.76
C SER A 54 -13.27 -4.48 11.84
N LEU A 55 -13.50 -3.28 12.37
CA LEU A 55 -13.92 -2.11 11.58
C LEU A 55 -12.88 -1.78 10.51
N ARG A 56 -11.59 -1.73 10.85
CA ARG A 56 -10.51 -1.44 9.90
C ARG A 56 -10.44 -2.47 8.76
N ARG A 57 -10.62 -3.76 9.06
CA ARG A 57 -10.63 -4.83 8.06
C ARG A 57 -11.78 -4.67 7.08
N LEU A 58 -12.99 -4.46 7.59
CA LEU A 58 -14.20 -4.27 6.77
C LEU A 58 -14.04 -3.06 5.83
N THR A 59 -13.62 -1.92 6.36
CA THR A 59 -13.41 -0.70 5.55
C THR A 59 -12.34 -0.91 4.47
N THR A 60 -11.26 -1.64 4.79
CA THR A 60 -10.21 -1.95 3.81
C THR A 60 -10.73 -2.81 2.66
N ILE A 61 -11.53 -3.83 2.97
CA ILE A 61 -12.14 -4.71 1.96
C ILE A 61 -13.09 -3.93 1.06
N GLU A 62 -13.95 -3.08 1.63
CA GLU A 62 -14.88 -2.25 0.86
C GLU A 62 -14.14 -1.30 -0.09
N LYS A 63 -13.07 -0.66 0.39
CA LYS A 63 -12.20 0.18 -0.45
C LYS A 63 -11.59 -0.61 -1.61
N LEU A 64 -11.03 -1.78 -1.36
CA LEU A 64 -10.42 -2.61 -2.41
C LEU A 64 -11.45 -3.07 -3.46
N LYS A 65 -12.66 -3.45 -3.04
CA LYS A 65 -13.75 -3.81 -3.98
C LYS A 65 -14.17 -2.63 -4.84
N ALA A 66 -14.29 -1.44 -4.25
CA ALA A 66 -14.65 -0.23 -4.97
C ALA A 66 -13.56 0.19 -5.98
N GLU A 67 -12.29 -0.11 -5.72
CA GLU A 67 -11.21 0.14 -6.67
C GLU A 67 -11.16 -0.92 -7.79
N GLN A 68 -11.45 -2.20 -7.48
CA GLN A 68 -11.56 -3.24 -8.51
C GLN A 68 -12.73 -3.00 -9.47
N SER A 69 -13.86 -2.48 -9.00
CA SER A 69 -15.00 -2.18 -9.87
C SER A 69 -14.76 -0.98 -10.80
N LYS A 70 -13.72 -0.18 -10.55
CA LYS A 70 -13.29 0.93 -11.41
C LYS A 70 -12.25 0.52 -12.46
N GLN A 71 -11.64 -0.66 -12.35
CA GLN A 71 -10.76 -1.14 -13.40
C GLN A 71 -11.60 -1.58 -14.62
N PRO A 72 -11.18 -1.22 -15.85
CA PRO A 72 -11.84 -1.74 -17.05
C PRO A 72 -11.78 -3.27 -17.00
N PRO A 73 -12.78 -3.99 -17.55
CA PRO A 73 -12.71 -5.45 -17.65
C PRO A 73 -11.47 -5.81 -18.46
N THR A 74 -10.38 -6.12 -17.77
CA THR A 74 -9.16 -6.59 -18.40
C THR A 74 -9.52 -7.96 -18.98
N PRO A 75 -9.49 -8.14 -20.30
CA PRO A 75 -9.65 -9.48 -20.84
C PRO A 75 -8.52 -10.31 -20.24
N LEU A 76 -8.87 -11.31 -19.43
CA LEU A 76 -7.91 -12.28 -18.95
C LEU A 76 -7.31 -12.92 -20.20
N LEU A 77 -6.11 -12.48 -20.57
CA LEU A 77 -5.39 -13.03 -21.71
C LEU A 77 -5.22 -14.51 -21.40
N GLY A 78 -6.03 -15.32 -22.08
CA GLY A 78 -6.13 -16.75 -21.84
C GLY A 78 -4.73 -17.33 -21.79
N ARG A 79 -4.43 -18.03 -20.70
CA ARG A 79 -3.25 -18.87 -20.57
C ARG A 79 -3.31 -20.00 -21.59
N LYS A 80 -3.03 -19.68 -22.87
CA LYS A 80 -2.74 -20.58 -23.99
C LYS A 80 -2.04 -19.79 -25.11
N PHE A 81 -0.75 -19.50 -24.93
CA PHE A 81 0.16 -19.35 -26.06
C PHE A 81 1.33 -20.30 -25.84
N PHE A 82 1.09 -21.57 -26.14
CA PHE A 82 2.14 -22.42 -26.69
C PHE A 82 2.36 -21.93 -28.12
N GLY A 83 3.29 -20.99 -28.30
CA GLY A 83 3.87 -20.66 -29.59
C GLY A 83 5.31 -21.17 -29.57
N ASP A 84 5.67 -22.00 -30.54
CA ASP A 84 7.01 -22.57 -30.67
C ASP A 84 8.12 -21.50 -30.56
N PRO A 85 9.24 -21.79 -29.90
CA PRO A 85 10.31 -20.82 -29.63
C PRO A 85 11.10 -20.40 -30.89
N THR A 86 10.75 -20.92 -32.07
CA THR A 86 11.55 -20.79 -33.29
C THR A 86 11.19 -19.57 -34.15
N GLU A 87 10.04 -18.92 -33.95
CA GLU A 87 9.66 -17.75 -34.77
C GLU A 87 10.19 -16.39 -34.27
N LEU A 88 10.62 -16.28 -33.02
CA LEU A 88 11.09 -15.00 -32.46
C LEU A 88 12.53 -14.62 -32.87
N ALA A 89 13.29 -15.53 -33.49
CA ALA A 89 14.66 -15.26 -33.93
C ALA A 89 14.74 -14.56 -35.31
N ALA A 90 13.66 -14.54 -36.10
CA ALA A 90 13.70 -14.03 -37.48
C ALA A 90 13.49 -12.50 -37.61
N LYS A 91 13.26 -11.78 -36.50
CA LYS A 91 12.93 -10.34 -36.50
C LYS A 91 13.99 -9.45 -35.84
N ALA A 92 15.24 -9.93 -35.75
CA ALA A 92 16.34 -9.14 -35.22
C ALA A 92 17.64 -9.34 -36.02
N ALA A 93 17.71 -8.81 -37.26
CA ALA A 93 18.96 -8.35 -37.85
C ALA A 93 18.72 -7.37 -39.02
N PRO A 94 19.59 -6.36 -39.22
CA PRO A 94 19.28 -5.12 -39.91
C PRO A 94 19.72 -5.15 -41.38
N LEU A 95 18.83 -4.78 -42.31
CA LEU A 95 19.15 -4.73 -43.73
C LEU A 95 19.10 -3.30 -44.27
N LEU A 96 20.32 -2.78 -44.48
CA LEU A 96 20.78 -1.86 -45.52
C LEU A 96 19.83 -0.75 -46.00
N ARG A 97 20.21 0.50 -45.68
CA ARG A 97 19.79 1.70 -46.42
C ARG A 97 20.89 2.10 -47.42
N PRO A 98 20.62 2.27 -48.72
CA PRO A 98 21.60 2.81 -49.66
C PRO A 98 21.43 4.32 -49.88
N GLY A 99 22.56 5.00 -50.16
CA GLY A 99 22.64 6.39 -50.63
C GLY A 99 22.85 7.41 -49.51
N GLY A 100 23.89 8.24 -49.49
CA GLY A 100 24.89 8.58 -50.49
C GLY A 100 25.29 10.04 -50.24
N TYR A 101 26.52 10.28 -49.81
CA TYR A 101 27.29 11.48 -50.15
C TYR A 101 28.77 11.21 -49.84
N GLU A 102 29.51 11.10 -50.93
CA GLU A 102 30.94 11.31 -51.05
C GLU A 102 31.40 12.54 -50.25
N ARG A 103 32.58 12.46 -49.62
CA ARG A 103 33.71 13.40 -49.84
C ARG A 103 34.78 13.20 -48.76
N GLY A 104 35.97 12.78 -49.18
CA GLY A 104 37.20 13.19 -48.49
C GLY A 104 38.27 12.13 -48.23
N LEU A 105 38.93 11.68 -49.30
CA LEU A 105 40.40 11.56 -49.38
C LEU A 105 41.11 10.51 -48.49
N GLU A 106 41.28 9.31 -49.07
CA GLU A 106 42.50 8.47 -49.19
C GLU A 106 43.86 9.07 -48.72
N PRO A 107 44.94 8.28 -48.58
CA PRO A 107 45.16 7.04 -47.82
C PRO A 107 46.59 7.04 -47.20
N LEU A 108 47.07 5.91 -46.66
CA LEU A 108 48.36 5.24 -46.98
C LEU A 108 49.05 4.58 -45.76
N ALA A 109 49.34 3.29 -45.94
CA ALA A 109 50.52 2.55 -45.41
C ALA A 109 50.57 2.28 -43.90
N ARG A 110 51.05 1.14 -43.39
CA ARG A 110 51.63 -0.10 -43.92
C ARG A 110 51.63 -1.03 -42.69
N ARG A 111 51.00 -2.21 -42.75
CA ARG A 111 51.68 -3.51 -42.85
C ARG A 111 53.13 -3.57 -42.31
N ALA A 112 53.32 -4.60 -41.48
CA ALA A 112 54.56 -5.29 -41.14
C ALA A 112 55.44 -4.60 -40.09
N SER A 113 55.99 -5.30 -39.10
CA SER A 113 56.25 -6.74 -38.99
C SER A 113 55.92 -7.29 -37.62
#